data_AF-N6ZSH1-F1
#
_entry.id   AF-N6ZSH1-F1
#
_cell.length_a   1.000
_cell.length_b   1.000
_cell.length_c   1.000
_cell.angle_alpha   90.00
_cell.angle_beta   90.00
_cell.angle_gamma   90.00
#
_symmetry.space_group_name_H-M   'P 1'
#
loop_
_entity.id
_entity.type
_entity.pdbx_description
1 polymer ?
#
loop_
_entity_poly.entity_id
_entity_poly.type
_entity_poly.pdbx_seq_one_letter_code
_entity_poly.pdbx_strand_id
1 'polypeptide(L)'
;MQFPVELKLRGSRAMRASVWVVHVAAALALFHVPAFREWGGGGADRLIAACAWGLLLASLFRGLRSQARLEGCTVWLEREGALELLSEPEGAGGLYRVHAGSQVVLPMAAWFVLVPLAMSAGEHAPSRTRRLFLVPDNLSAGSFRLLRVWLRHRSGRVPQGEAVP
;
A
#
# COMPACT_ATOMS: atom_id res chain seq x y z
N MET A 1 -25.64 7.10 1.67
CA MET A 1 -24.42 6.75 2.42
C MET A 1 -24.37 7.66 3.63
N GLN A 2 -24.43 7.11 4.85
CA GLN A 2 -24.15 7.85 6.07
C GLN A 2 -22.63 7.94 6.23
N PHE A 3 -22.15 9.09 6.68
CA PHE A 3 -20.74 9.37 6.90
C PHE A 3 -20.55 9.74 8.38
N PRO A 4 -19.40 9.43 8.99
CA PRO A 4 -18.23 8.79 8.38
C PRO A 4 -18.44 7.29 8.10
N VAL A 5 -17.75 6.75 7.09
CA VAL A 5 -17.81 5.31 6.77
C VAL A 5 -16.56 4.63 7.29
N GLU A 6 -16.73 3.71 8.25
CA GLU A 6 -15.65 2.88 8.76
C GLU A 6 -15.32 1.74 7.80
N LEU A 7 -14.04 1.61 7.45
CA LEU A 7 -13.49 0.55 6.63
C LEU A 7 -12.32 -0.11 7.37
N LYS A 8 -12.58 -1.27 7.97
CA LYS A 8 -11.54 -2.08 8.60
C LYS A 8 -10.73 -2.81 7.54
N LEU A 9 -9.44 -2.50 7.45
CA LEU A 9 -8.53 -3.15 6.53
C LEU A 9 -8.10 -4.52 7.07
N ARG A 10 -7.90 -5.45 6.15
CA ARG A 10 -7.42 -6.81 6.40
C ARG A 10 -6.32 -7.15 5.40
N GLY A 11 -5.42 -8.04 5.80
CA GLY A 11 -4.44 -8.61 4.88
C GLY A 11 -5.14 -9.55 3.90
N SER A 12 -4.92 -9.35 2.60
CA SER A 12 -5.48 -10.25 1.59
C SER A 12 -4.60 -11.50 1.48
N ARG A 13 -5.19 -12.68 1.71
CA ARG A 13 -4.51 -13.97 1.48
C ARG A 13 -4.15 -14.15 0.01
N ALA A 14 -5.05 -13.76 -0.90
CA ALA A 14 -4.81 -13.81 -2.33
C ALA A 14 -3.61 -12.93 -2.74
N MET A 15 -3.51 -11.72 -2.18
CA MET A 15 -2.36 -10.85 -2.41
C MET A 15 -1.06 -11.46 -1.88
N ARG A 16 -1.06 -11.99 -0.65
CA ARG A 16 0.11 -12.69 -0.08
C ARG A 16 0.54 -13.88 -0.95
N ALA A 17 -0.40 -14.68 -1.42
CA ALA A 17 -0.13 -15.79 -2.32
C ALA A 17 0.44 -15.30 -3.66
N SER A 18 -0.11 -14.25 -4.25
CA SER A 18 0.40 -13.68 -5.52
C SER A 18 1.83 -13.16 -5.38
N VAL A 19 2.14 -12.46 -4.27
CA VAL A 19 3.49 -11.99 -3.97
C VAL A 19 4.42 -13.19 -3.89
N TRP A 20 4.02 -14.26 -3.19
CA TRP A 20 4.83 -15.46 -3.07
C TRP A 20 5.08 -16.14 -4.43
N VAL A 21 4.03 -16.34 -5.24
CA VAL A 21 4.12 -16.94 -6.57
C VAL A 21 5.05 -16.14 -7.49
N VAL A 22 4.93 -14.81 -7.51
CA VAL A 22 5.80 -13.94 -8.32
C VAL A 22 7.26 -14.05 -7.90
N HIS A 23 7.55 -14.12 -6.59
CA HIS A 23 8.92 -14.26 -6.11
C HIS A 23 9.49 -15.66 -6.36
N VAL A 24 8.66 -16.72 -6.30
CA VAL A 24 9.07 -18.06 -6.71
C VAL A 24 9.39 -18.11 -8.21
N ALA A 25 8.54 -17.51 -9.05
CA ALA A 25 8.81 -17.42 -10.48
C ALA A 25 10.10 -16.64 -10.77
N ALA A 26 10.33 -15.53 -10.08
CA ALA A 26 11.56 -14.75 -10.20
C ALA A 26 12.79 -15.52 -9.70
N ALA A 27 12.67 -16.26 -8.60
CA ALA A 27 13.74 -17.12 -8.09
C ALA A 27 14.10 -18.22 -9.09
N LEU A 28 13.10 -18.87 -9.70
CA LEU A 28 13.31 -19.87 -10.75
C LEU A 28 13.99 -19.25 -11.97
N ALA A 29 13.53 -18.07 -12.41
CA ALA A 29 14.15 -17.36 -13.53
C ALA A 29 15.62 -17.02 -13.26
N LEU A 30 15.95 -16.54 -12.05
CA LEU A 30 17.34 -16.28 -11.65
C LEU A 30 18.16 -17.56 -11.55
N PHE A 31 17.58 -18.63 -11.02
CA PHE A 31 18.26 -19.92 -10.87
C PHE A 31 18.66 -20.53 -12.22
N HIS A 32 17.90 -20.26 -13.29
CA HIS A 32 18.24 -20.72 -14.63
C HIS A 32 19.43 -19.99 -15.26
N VAL A 33 19.89 -18.88 -14.67
CA VAL A 33 21.10 -18.18 -15.13
C VAL A 33 22.33 -18.81 -14.46
N PRO A 34 23.28 -19.40 -15.22
CA PRO A 34 24.43 -20.09 -14.64
C PRO A 34 25.24 -19.24 -13.66
N ALA A 35 25.42 -17.95 -13.95
CA ALA A 35 26.12 -17.00 -13.08
C ALA A 35 25.49 -16.81 -11.69
N PHE A 36 24.19 -17.07 -11.54
CA PHE A 36 23.46 -16.98 -10.26
C PHE A 36 23.26 -18.33 -9.57
N ARG A 37 23.52 -19.43 -10.28
CA ARG A 37 23.48 -20.80 -9.78
C ARG A 37 24.85 -21.25 -9.27
N GLU A 38 25.88 -20.95 -10.03
CA GLU A 38 27.24 -21.44 -9.80
C GLU A 38 28.02 -20.44 -8.97
N TRP A 39 28.20 -20.77 -7.69
CA TRP A 39 29.07 -20.03 -6.79
C TRP A 39 30.56 -20.27 -7.10
N GLY A 40 30.89 -20.85 -8.25
CA GLY A 40 32.26 -21.12 -8.71
C GLY A 40 32.93 -19.96 -9.45
N GLY A 41 32.19 -18.89 -9.79
CA GLY A 41 32.70 -17.72 -10.52
C GLY A 41 33.66 -16.83 -9.71
N GLY A 42 34.18 -15.79 -10.37
CA GLY A 42 35.08 -14.81 -9.75
C GLY A 42 34.41 -14.02 -8.62
N GLY A 43 35.19 -13.28 -7.83
CA GLY A 43 34.68 -12.54 -6.67
C GLY A 43 33.55 -11.54 -7.01
N ALA A 44 33.62 -10.91 -8.19
CA ALA A 44 32.58 -9.99 -8.66
C ALA A 44 31.25 -10.71 -8.98
N ASP A 45 31.30 -11.87 -9.66
CA ASP A 45 30.10 -12.64 -10.03
C ASP A 45 29.36 -13.12 -8.78
N ARG A 46 30.11 -13.58 -7.76
CA ARG A 46 29.55 -13.96 -6.45
C ARG A 46 28.87 -12.79 -5.76
N LEU A 47 29.45 -11.60 -5.80
CA LEU A 47 28.86 -10.41 -5.18
C LEU A 47 27.56 -10.03 -5.88
N ILE A 48 27.55 -10.03 -7.22
CA ILE A 48 26.35 -9.72 -8.01
C ILE A 48 25.25 -10.74 -7.73
N ALA A 49 25.58 -12.03 -7.67
CA ALA A 49 24.64 -13.10 -7.32
C ALA A 49 24.07 -12.92 -5.92
N ALA A 50 24.92 -12.67 -4.92
CA ALA A 50 24.49 -12.42 -3.55
C ALA A 50 23.57 -11.19 -3.44
N CYS A 51 23.89 -10.11 -4.16
CA CYS A 51 23.05 -8.92 -4.24
C CYS A 51 21.70 -9.22 -4.89
N ALA A 52 21.66 -9.96 -6.00
CA ALA A 52 20.43 -10.31 -6.69
C ALA A 52 19.49 -11.15 -5.79
N TRP A 53 20.02 -12.19 -5.16
CA TRP A 53 19.28 -13.02 -4.21
C TRP A 53 18.83 -12.24 -2.96
N GLY A 54 19.72 -11.41 -2.41
CA GLY A 54 19.42 -10.56 -1.26
C GLY A 54 18.30 -9.55 -1.55
N LEU A 55 18.33 -8.91 -2.72
CA LEU A 55 17.28 -7.98 -3.15
C LEU A 55 15.95 -8.69 -3.39
N LEU A 56 15.97 -9.89 -3.98
CA LEU A 56 14.74 -10.68 -4.18
C LEU A 56 14.10 -11.03 -2.84
N LEU A 57 14.90 -11.51 -1.88
CA LEU A 57 14.42 -11.86 -0.55
C LEU A 57 13.90 -10.64 0.22
N ALA A 58 14.65 -9.52 0.18
CA ALA A 58 14.22 -8.26 0.78
C ALA A 58 12.91 -7.75 0.19
N SER A 59 12.73 -7.87 -1.13
CA SER A 59 11.48 -7.54 -1.83
C SER A 59 10.31 -8.40 -1.35
N LEU A 60 10.52 -9.72 -1.20
CA LEU A 60 9.51 -10.64 -0.71
C LEU A 60 9.04 -10.24 0.70
N PHE A 61 9.99 -10.07 1.62
CA PHE A 61 9.69 -9.67 2.99
C PHE A 61 8.98 -8.31 3.05
N ARG A 62 9.41 -7.35 2.22
CA ARG A 62 8.75 -6.04 2.11
C ARG A 62 7.32 -6.17 1.61
N GLY A 63 7.06 -7.00 0.60
CA GLY A 63 5.73 -7.28 0.07
C GLY A 63 4.81 -7.91 1.12
N LEU A 64 5.28 -8.96 1.81
CA LEU A 64 4.51 -9.62 2.87
C LEU A 64 4.25 -8.70 4.06
N ARG A 65 5.27 -7.95 4.51
CA ARG A 65 5.13 -6.98 5.60
C ARG A 65 4.17 -5.86 5.25
N SER A 66 4.12 -5.43 3.98
CA SER A 66 3.15 -4.41 3.55
C SER A 66 1.71 -4.88 3.72
N GLN A 67 1.42 -6.17 3.45
CA GLN A 67 0.10 -6.76 3.66
C GLN A 67 -0.21 -7.00 5.14
N ALA A 68 0.79 -7.40 5.94
CA ALA A 68 0.64 -7.51 7.38
C ALA A 68 0.34 -6.17 8.05
N ARG A 69 0.96 -5.06 7.59
CA ARG A 69 0.66 -3.71 8.11
C ARG A 69 -0.77 -3.24 7.82
N LEU A 70 -1.48 -3.85 6.87
CA LEU A 70 -2.89 -3.54 6.64
C LEU A 70 -3.78 -4.20 7.69
N GLU A 71 -3.35 -5.31 8.32
CA GLU A 71 -4.04 -5.95 9.44
C GLU A 71 -3.88 -5.06 10.67
N GLY A 72 -4.95 -4.36 11.07
CA GLY A 72 -4.92 -3.37 12.17
C GLY A 72 -5.00 -1.91 11.71
N CYS A 73 -5.16 -1.67 10.41
CA CYS A 73 -5.48 -0.33 9.92
C CYS A 73 -6.99 -0.15 9.76
N THR A 74 -7.53 0.96 10.28
CA THR A 74 -8.91 1.37 10.06
C THR A 74 -8.92 2.67 9.28
N VAL A 75 -9.68 2.68 8.18
CA VAL A 75 -9.88 3.83 7.32
C VAL A 75 -11.26 4.40 7.57
N TRP A 76 -11.35 5.67 7.92
CA TRP A 76 -12.60 6.41 7.98
C TRP A 76 -12.70 7.32 6.77
N LEU A 77 -13.76 7.13 5.98
CA LEU A 77 -14.03 7.97 4.83
C LEU A 77 -14.93 9.12 5.25
N GLU A 78 -14.45 10.34 5.10
CA GLU A 78 -15.22 11.54 5.40
C GLU A 78 -16.06 12.00 4.20
N ARG A 79 -17.12 12.75 4.50
CA ARG A 79 -18.07 13.25 3.48
C ARG A 79 -17.41 14.26 2.53
N GLU A 80 -16.45 14.99 3.05
CA GLU A 80 -15.73 16.12 2.47
C GLU A 80 -14.61 15.66 1.52
N GLY A 81 -14.30 14.35 1.50
CA GLY A 81 -13.22 13.79 0.68
C GLY A 81 -11.90 13.58 1.43
N ALA A 82 -11.88 13.90 2.73
CA ALA A 82 -10.80 13.52 3.64
C ALA A 82 -10.91 12.04 4.05
N LEU A 83 -9.78 11.48 4.47
CA LEU A 83 -9.65 10.12 4.91
C LEU A 83 -8.86 10.10 6.20
N GLU A 84 -9.44 9.59 7.28
CA GLU A 84 -8.68 9.34 8.50
C GLU A 84 -8.15 7.91 8.47
N LEU A 85 -6.86 7.76 8.75
CA LEU A 85 -6.23 6.45 8.86
C LEU A 85 -5.74 6.28 10.28
N LEU A 86 -6.27 5.27 10.97
CA LEU A 86 -5.81 4.83 12.27
C LEU A 86 -5.05 3.51 12.13
N SER A 87 -3.87 3.42 12.73
CA SER A 87 -3.08 2.17 12.80
C SER A 87 -2.96 1.70 14.24
N GLU A 88 -3.52 0.53 14.55
CA GLU A 88 -3.25 -0.18 15.81
C GLU A 88 -1.95 -1.00 15.66
N PRO A 89 -1.10 -1.12 16.70
CA PRO A 89 -1.28 -0.73 18.10
C PRO A 89 -0.71 0.65 18.48
N GLU A 90 -0.03 1.34 17.55
CA GLU A 90 0.67 2.60 17.86
C GLU A 90 -0.27 3.78 18.16
N GLY A 91 -1.57 3.67 17.88
CA GLY A 91 -2.52 4.77 18.04
C GLY A 91 -2.21 5.97 17.12
N ALA A 92 -1.24 5.81 16.22
CA ALA A 92 -0.81 6.81 15.27
C ALA A 92 -1.88 6.96 14.18
N GLY A 93 -2.84 7.83 14.47
CA GLY A 93 -3.86 8.30 13.54
C GLY A 93 -3.37 9.49 12.72
N GLY A 94 -3.98 9.72 11.57
CA GLY A 94 -3.76 10.95 10.82
C GLY A 94 -4.85 11.20 9.80
N LEU A 95 -5.08 12.47 9.52
CA LEU A 95 -6.01 12.89 8.48
C LEU A 95 -5.25 13.07 7.16
N TYR A 96 -5.76 12.45 6.11
CA TYR A 96 -5.15 12.40 4.79
C TYR A 96 -6.16 12.83 3.74
N ARG A 97 -5.66 13.24 2.57
CA ARG A 97 -6.42 13.34 1.33
C ARG A 97 -5.81 12.44 0.29
N VAL A 98 -6.62 12.06 -0.68
CA VAL A 98 -6.12 11.41 -1.90
C VAL A 98 -5.41 12.46 -2.77
N HIS A 99 -4.19 12.15 -3.22
CA HIS A 99 -3.49 12.98 -4.19
C HIS A 99 -4.28 13.00 -5.50
N ALA A 100 -4.58 14.20 -6.02
CA ALA A 100 -5.34 14.35 -7.25
C ALA A 100 -4.66 13.62 -8.41
N GLY A 101 -5.45 12.94 -9.23
CA GLY A 101 -4.95 12.16 -10.36
C GLY A 101 -4.21 10.86 -10.00
N SER A 102 -3.99 10.55 -8.71
CA SER A 102 -3.33 9.29 -8.31
C SER A 102 -4.26 8.10 -8.20
N GLN A 103 -5.58 8.32 -8.22
CA GLN A 103 -6.58 7.28 -8.00
C GLN A 103 -6.85 6.45 -9.25
N VAL A 104 -6.50 5.17 -9.19
CA VAL A 104 -6.86 4.16 -10.17
C VAL A 104 -7.91 3.25 -9.54
N VAL A 105 -9.14 3.30 -10.06
CA VAL A 105 -10.30 2.60 -9.49
C VAL A 105 -10.87 1.58 -10.47
N LEU A 106 -10.42 0.34 -10.33
CA LEU A 106 -10.86 -0.83 -11.12
C LEU A 106 -11.95 -1.62 -10.38
N PRO A 107 -12.62 -2.58 -11.06
CA PRO A 107 -13.60 -3.46 -10.42
C PRO A 107 -13.05 -4.28 -9.25
N MET A 108 -11.79 -4.72 -9.35
CA MET A 108 -11.11 -5.64 -8.43
C MET A 108 -9.85 -5.08 -7.79
N ALA A 109 -9.53 -3.80 -8.03
CA ALA A 109 -8.36 -3.15 -7.44
C ALA A 109 -8.59 -1.65 -7.32
N ALA A 110 -8.07 -1.07 -6.24
CA ALA A 110 -8.02 0.36 -6.02
C ALA A 110 -6.59 0.72 -5.62
N TRP A 111 -6.00 1.67 -6.34
CA TRP A 111 -4.70 2.24 -6.02
C TRP A 111 -4.84 3.74 -5.89
N PHE A 112 -4.31 4.32 -4.83
CA PHE A 112 -4.26 5.76 -4.63
C PHE A 112 -3.12 6.15 -3.69
N VAL A 113 -2.72 7.42 -3.76
CA VAL A 113 -1.70 8.00 -2.90
C VAL A 113 -2.39 8.91 -1.88
N LEU A 114 -2.04 8.76 -0.62
CA LEU A 114 -2.49 9.57 0.51
C LEU A 114 -1.44 10.61 0.86
N VAL A 115 -1.85 11.87 0.89
CA VAL A 115 -1.05 13.02 1.33
C VAL A 115 -1.62 13.50 2.66
N PRO A 116 -0.79 13.73 3.68
CA PRO A 116 -1.28 14.22 4.97
C PRO A 116 -1.92 15.60 4.84
N LEU A 117 -3.00 15.84 5.58
CA LEU A 117 -3.48 17.19 5.84
C LEU A 117 -2.79 17.70 7.09
N ALA A 118 -2.14 18.86 6.97
CA ALA A 118 -1.68 19.60 8.12
C ALA A 118 -2.91 20.14 8.86
N MET A 119 -3.40 19.41 9.87
CA MET A 119 -4.28 20.00 10.86
C MET A 119 -3.43 20.59 11.98
N SER A 120 -3.70 21.85 12.31
CA SER A 120 -3.12 22.55 13.44
C SER A 120 -3.36 21.80 14.75
N ALA A 121 -2.30 21.66 15.55
CA ALA A 121 -2.30 21.25 16.95
C ALA A 121 -2.74 19.80 17.27
N GLY A 122 -1.79 18.88 17.24
CA GLY A 122 -1.87 17.57 17.91
C GLY A 122 -0.57 16.79 17.69
N GLU A 123 0.04 16.29 18.76
CA GLU A 123 1.43 15.76 18.87
C GLU A 123 1.87 14.67 17.87
N HIS A 124 1.00 14.19 16.99
CA HIS A 124 1.30 13.15 16.01
C HIS A 124 0.86 13.56 14.61
N ALA A 125 1.45 14.64 14.10
CA ALA A 125 1.21 15.06 12.72
C ALA A 125 1.61 13.92 11.75
N PRO A 126 0.70 13.47 10.86
CA PRO A 126 1.06 12.48 9.85
C PRO A 126 2.09 13.10 8.90
N SER A 127 3.35 12.68 8.96
CA SER A 127 4.42 13.35 8.22
C SER A 127 4.69 12.77 6.84
N ARG A 128 4.14 11.59 6.51
CA ARG A 128 4.54 10.84 5.33
C ARG A 128 3.40 10.49 4.39
N THR A 129 3.63 10.79 3.11
CA THR A 129 2.84 10.29 1.99
C THR A 129 2.79 8.76 2.00
N ARG A 130 1.59 8.18 1.90
CA ARG A 130 1.38 6.72 1.89
C ARG A 130 0.80 6.28 0.56
N ARG A 131 1.23 5.13 0.03
CA ARG A 131 0.61 4.52 -1.15
C ARG A 131 -0.23 3.34 -0.68
N LEU A 132 -1.50 3.29 -1.08
CA LEU A 132 -2.39 2.18 -0.76
C LEU A 132 -2.80 1.46 -2.04
N PHE A 133 -2.63 0.15 -2.03
CA PHE A 133 -3.16 -0.76 -3.03
C PHE A 133 -4.09 -1.74 -2.32
N LEU A 134 -5.37 -1.72 -2.68
CA LEU A 134 -6.42 -2.49 -2.04
C LEU A 134 -7.16 -3.33 -3.08
N VAL A 135 -7.43 -4.59 -2.75
CA VAL A 135 -8.32 -5.51 -3.46
C VAL A 135 -9.56 -5.77 -2.60
N PRO A 136 -10.65 -6.35 -3.15
CA PRO A 136 -11.87 -6.64 -2.38
C PRO A 136 -11.61 -7.38 -1.06
N ASP A 137 -10.72 -8.37 -1.08
CA ASP A 137 -10.33 -9.16 0.11
C ASP A 137 -9.69 -8.35 1.23
N ASN A 138 -9.19 -7.14 0.94
CA ASN A 138 -8.66 -6.25 1.98
C ASN A 138 -9.76 -5.61 2.83
N LEU A 139 -11.03 -5.75 2.46
CA LEU A 139 -12.19 -5.15 3.12
C LEU A 139 -13.29 -6.18 3.34
N SER A 140 -14.26 -5.86 4.21
CA SER A 140 -15.48 -6.67 4.31
C SER A 140 -16.32 -6.60 3.03
N ALA A 141 -17.20 -7.59 2.83
CA ALA A 141 -18.09 -7.63 1.67
C ALA A 141 -18.90 -6.33 1.57
N GLY A 142 -18.96 -5.73 0.37
CA GLY A 142 -19.65 -4.47 0.10
C GLY A 142 -18.82 -3.20 0.40
N SER A 143 -17.90 -3.25 1.36
CA SER A 143 -17.04 -2.12 1.74
C SER A 143 -16.10 -1.68 0.60
N PHE A 144 -15.63 -2.63 -0.22
CA PHE A 144 -14.84 -2.29 -1.40
C PHE A 144 -15.62 -1.49 -2.45
N ARG A 145 -16.91 -1.78 -2.63
CA ARG A 145 -17.78 -0.98 -3.52
C ARG A 145 -17.96 0.43 -2.99
N LEU A 146 -18.13 0.58 -1.67
CA LEU A 146 -18.24 1.89 -1.01
C LEU A 146 -16.97 2.71 -1.21
N LEU A 147 -15.80 2.12 -0.96
CA LEU A 147 -14.51 2.76 -1.21
C LEU A 147 -14.39 3.23 -2.67
N ARG A 148 -14.74 2.38 -3.64
CA ARG A 148 -14.68 2.73 -5.07
C ARG A 148 -15.59 3.91 -5.43
N VAL A 149 -16.81 3.92 -4.93
CA VAL A 149 -17.76 5.03 -5.17
C VAL A 149 -17.23 6.30 -4.53
N TRP A 150 -16.72 6.22 -3.30
CA TRP A 150 -16.12 7.36 -2.62
C TRP A 150 -14.90 7.90 -3.37
N LEU A 151 -13.99 7.03 -3.81
CA LEU A 151 -12.80 7.42 -4.59
C LEU A 151 -13.14 8.08 -5.92
N ARG A 152 -14.28 7.75 -6.53
CA ARG A 152 -14.72 8.36 -7.80
C ARG A 152 -15.39 9.71 -7.63
N HIS A 153 -16.14 9.90 -6.53
CA HIS A 153 -17.07 11.03 -6.41
C HIS A 153 -16.73 12.02 -5.30
N ARG A 154 -15.85 11.65 -4.35
CA ARG A 154 -15.57 12.42 -3.13
C ARG A 154 -14.10 12.75 -2.92
N SER A 155 -13.18 11.85 -3.31
CA SER A 155 -11.72 12.01 -3.09
C SER A 155 -11.12 13.34 -3.58
N GLY A 156 -11.67 13.92 -4.65
CA GLY A 156 -11.20 15.19 -5.23
C GLY A 156 -11.84 16.45 -4.65
N ARG A 157 -12.68 16.34 -3.62
CA ARG A 157 -13.43 17.49 -3.07
C ARG A 157 -12.62 18.33 -2.08
N VAL A 158 -11.54 17.79 -1.53
CA VAL A 158 -10.62 18.54 -0.69
C VAL A 158 -9.68 19.34 -1.60
N PRO A 159 -9.68 20.69 -1.54
CA PRO A 159 -8.82 21.51 -2.37
C PRO A 159 -7.36 21.12 -2.19
N GLN A 160 -6.63 21.07 -3.31
CA GLN A 160 -5.17 21.04 -3.24
C GLN A 160 -4.73 22.41 -2.75
N GLY A 161 -4.57 22.59 -1.43
CA GLY A 161 -3.84 23.75 -0.91
C GLY A 161 -2.60 23.96 -1.78
N GLU A 162 -2.57 25.10 -2.47
CA GLU A 162 -1.54 25.46 -3.44
C GLU A 162 -0.18 25.19 -2.80
N ALA A 163 0.56 24.24 -3.37
CA ALA A 163 2.00 24.33 -3.27
C ALA A 163 2.37 25.57 -4.10
N VAL A 164 2.46 26.71 -3.41
CA VAL A 164 3.07 27.91 -3.97
C VAL A 164 4.48 27.51 -4.44
N PRO A 165 4.84 27.78 -5.71
CA PRO A 165 6.14 27.42 -6.26
C PRO A 165 7.32 28.08 -5.54
#